data_AF-A0A8J3BVM9-F1
#
_entry.id   AF-A0A8J3BVM9-F1
#
_cell.length_a   1.000
_cell.length_b   1.000
_cell.length_c   1.000
_cell.angle_alpha   90.00
_cell.angle_beta   90.00
_cell.angle_gamma   90.00
#
_symmetry.space_group_name_H-M   'P 1'
#
loop_
_entity.id
_entity.type
_entity.pdbx_description
1 polymer ?
#
loop_
_entity_poly.entity_id
_entity_poly.type
_entity_poly.pdbx_seq_one_letter_code
_entity_poly.pdbx_strand_id
1 'polypeptide(L)'
;MAFAAGTLAVTSPASAARSATSSAIDVTHGKFNVILPNSGVAKLADDGNITAYHGFSTFQYLTIQSQGFDLEGRIQGTLRSYNYKSLWQVYNLPSSSGWKVWALSFKKDTSQSVLKETFREEQLINVNIDIRFRVSAAALHGVSTLRIGFETLRLELDGMTKDFTVVNGASGSAWDQNNNEVPVDFEEI
;
A
#
# COMPACT_ATOMS: atom_id res chain seq x y z
N MET A 1 -0.36 -33.25 69.06
CA MET A 1 -1.19 -32.40 68.18
C MET A 1 -0.27 -31.37 67.55
N ALA A 2 -0.22 -31.32 66.22
CA ALA A 2 0.69 -30.48 65.45
C ALA A 2 0.07 -29.10 65.16
N PHE A 3 0.88 -28.03 65.24
CA PHE A 3 0.51 -26.70 64.78
C PHE A 3 1.01 -26.51 63.34
N ALA A 4 0.13 -26.04 62.45
CA ALA A 4 0.47 -25.59 61.10
C ALA A 4 -0.10 -24.19 60.86
N ALA A 5 0.77 -23.29 60.43
CA ALA A 5 0.50 -21.91 60.06
C ALA A 5 -0.14 -21.80 58.67
N GLY A 6 -0.86 -20.70 58.42
CA GLY A 6 -1.31 -20.35 57.08
C GLY A 6 -2.06 -19.02 57.02
N THR A 7 -1.33 -17.92 56.79
CA THR A 7 -1.86 -16.62 56.39
C THR A 7 -2.21 -16.62 54.90
N LEU A 8 -3.45 -16.29 54.53
CA LEU A 8 -3.85 -16.03 53.14
C LEU A 8 -4.03 -14.53 52.91
N ALA A 9 -3.33 -14.05 51.89
CA ALA A 9 -3.17 -12.67 51.49
C ALA A 9 -4.37 -12.13 50.69
N VAL A 10 -4.61 -10.83 50.85
CA VAL A 10 -5.45 -9.97 49.99
C VAL A 10 -4.71 -9.70 48.68
N THR A 11 -5.39 -9.78 47.53
CA THR A 11 -5.17 -8.89 46.37
C THR A 11 -6.37 -8.97 45.41
N SER A 12 -6.95 -7.82 45.08
CA SER A 12 -7.96 -7.62 44.03
C SER A 12 -7.28 -7.42 42.65
N PRO A 13 -8.05 -7.26 41.55
CA PRO A 13 -7.78 -7.92 40.28
C PRO A 13 -6.65 -7.28 39.47
N ALA A 14 -5.75 -8.10 38.92
CA ALA A 14 -4.83 -7.65 37.90
C ALA A 14 -5.53 -7.66 36.54
N SER A 15 -5.82 -6.47 36.03
CA SER A 15 -6.05 -6.20 34.61
C SER A 15 -4.90 -6.78 33.79
N ALA A 16 -5.12 -7.93 33.16
CA ALA A 16 -4.25 -8.40 32.09
C ALA A 16 -4.80 -7.85 30.77
N ALA A 17 -4.41 -6.60 30.45
CA ALA A 17 -4.38 -6.16 29.07
C ALA A 17 -3.43 -7.09 28.33
N ARG A 18 -3.98 -8.08 27.63
CA ARG A 18 -3.21 -8.91 26.71
C ARG A 18 -2.73 -7.99 25.60
N SER A 19 -1.43 -7.68 25.63
CA SER A 19 -0.70 -7.12 24.49
C SER A 19 -1.11 -7.91 23.26
N ALA A 20 -1.75 -7.22 22.31
CA ALA A 20 -1.93 -7.72 20.97
C ALA A 20 -0.53 -7.84 20.36
N THR A 21 0.06 -9.04 20.42
CA THR A 21 1.20 -9.41 19.59
C THR A 21 0.73 -9.36 18.13
N SER A 22 0.91 -8.22 17.45
CA SER A 22 0.81 -8.14 15.99
C SER A 22 2.07 -8.78 15.40
N SER A 23 2.09 -10.11 15.40
CA SER A 23 3.20 -10.87 14.84
C SER A 23 3.07 -10.91 13.32
N ALA A 24 4.02 -10.22 12.67
CA ALA A 24 4.65 -10.49 11.38
C ALA A 24 3.75 -10.63 10.13
N ILE A 25 3.99 -9.69 9.20
CA ILE A 25 3.45 -9.62 7.85
C ILE A 25 3.87 -10.85 7.04
N ASP A 26 2.89 -11.53 6.43
CA ASP A 26 3.11 -12.52 5.39
C ASP A 26 2.51 -11.99 4.07
N VAL A 27 3.37 -11.78 3.07
CA VAL A 27 3.03 -11.12 1.80
C VAL A 27 2.66 -12.20 0.78
N THR A 28 1.36 -12.42 0.59
CA THR A 28 0.86 -13.25 -0.51
C THR A 28 0.37 -12.36 -1.66
N HIS A 29 1.03 -12.45 -2.82
CA HIS A 29 0.63 -11.73 -4.04
C HIS A 29 -0.75 -12.20 -4.52
N GLY A 30 -1.80 -11.44 -4.24
CA GLY A 30 -3.10 -11.59 -4.87
C GLY A 30 -3.08 -10.99 -6.28
N LYS A 31 -3.46 -11.77 -7.29
CA LYS A 31 -3.58 -11.29 -8.69
C LYS A 31 -4.78 -10.35 -8.80
N PHE A 32 -4.56 -9.11 -9.21
CA PHE A 32 -5.62 -8.23 -9.72
C PHE A 32 -5.22 -7.69 -11.09
N ASN A 33 -6.00 -8.05 -12.11
CA ASN A 33 -5.83 -7.61 -13.50
C ASN A 33 -6.90 -6.56 -13.81
N VAL A 34 -6.49 -5.32 -14.08
CA VAL A 34 -7.35 -4.33 -14.76
C VAL A 34 -6.85 -4.20 -16.20
N ILE A 35 -7.60 -4.77 -17.14
CA ILE A 35 -7.37 -4.64 -18.57
C ILE A 35 -8.03 -3.34 -19.04
N LEU A 36 -7.24 -2.35 -19.46
CA LEU A 36 -7.76 -1.17 -20.17
C LEU A 36 -7.90 -1.50 -21.67
N PRO A 37 -8.92 -0.97 -22.36
CA PRO A 37 -9.32 -1.45 -23.68
C PRO A 37 -8.26 -1.24 -24.78
N ASN A 38 -8.17 -2.26 -25.62
CA ASN A 38 -7.31 -2.42 -26.79
C ASN A 38 -7.57 -1.32 -27.84
N SER A 39 -6.52 -0.71 -28.40
CA SER A 39 -6.60 0.04 -29.65
C SER A 39 -5.79 -0.66 -30.74
N GLY A 40 -6.46 -0.89 -31.88
CA GLY A 40 -6.11 -1.79 -32.97
C GLY A 40 -4.74 -1.64 -33.65
N VAL A 41 -4.43 -2.74 -34.33
CA VAL A 41 -3.22 -3.16 -35.07
C VAL A 41 -2.67 -2.17 -36.12
N ALA A 42 -1.35 -1.96 -36.15
CA ALA A 42 -0.53 -1.84 -37.37
C ALA A 42 0.99 -1.95 -37.04
N LYS A 43 1.78 -2.48 -37.99
CA LYS A 43 3.16 -2.98 -37.85
C LYS A 43 4.15 -2.08 -38.59
N LEU A 44 5.24 -1.65 -37.95
CA LEU A 44 6.65 -1.63 -38.41
C LEU A 44 7.53 -0.89 -37.38
N ALA A 45 8.77 -1.37 -37.22
CA ALA A 45 9.64 -1.18 -36.05
C ALA A 45 9.98 0.28 -35.67
N ASP A 46 9.69 0.62 -34.41
CA ASP A 46 10.45 1.57 -33.60
C ASP A 46 10.23 1.19 -32.12
N ASP A 47 11.23 1.43 -31.26
CA ASP A 47 11.32 1.03 -29.85
C ASP A 47 9.96 1.02 -29.12
N GLY A 48 9.49 -0.11 -28.59
CA GLY A 48 8.10 -0.31 -28.14
C GLY A 48 7.57 0.79 -27.21
N ASN A 49 6.26 1.10 -27.25
CA ASN A 49 5.66 2.06 -26.31
C ASN A 49 5.55 1.43 -24.93
N ILE A 50 5.82 2.22 -23.88
CA ILE A 50 5.61 1.73 -22.52
C ILE A 50 4.12 1.81 -22.20
N THR A 51 3.57 0.71 -21.71
CA THR A 51 2.17 0.65 -21.26
C THR A 51 2.15 0.73 -19.74
N ALA A 52 1.33 1.61 -19.19
CA ALA A 52 1.18 1.78 -17.75
C ALA A 52 -0.18 1.27 -17.26
N TYR A 53 -0.16 0.47 -16.20
CA TYR A 53 -1.33 -0.05 -15.51
C TYR A 53 -1.33 0.45 -14.07
N HIS A 54 -2.53 0.64 -13.53
CA HIS A 54 -2.75 1.03 -12.15
C HIS A 54 -3.40 -0.12 -11.38
N GLY A 55 -2.90 -0.38 -10.18
CA GLY A 55 -3.48 -1.35 -9.26
C GLY A 55 -3.27 -0.92 -7.82
N PHE A 56 -3.87 -1.67 -6.91
CA PHE A 56 -3.78 -1.42 -5.47
C PHE A 56 -3.18 -2.64 -4.77
N SER A 57 -2.12 -2.41 -3.99
CA SER A 57 -1.47 -3.44 -3.19
C SER A 57 -1.93 -3.31 -1.74
N THR A 58 -2.67 -4.30 -1.25
CA THR A 58 -3.10 -4.34 0.15
C THR A 58 -1.98 -4.84 1.04
N PHE A 59 -1.69 -4.10 2.13
CA PHE A 59 -0.65 -4.43 3.10
C PHE A 59 -1.23 -4.86 4.45
N GLN A 60 -2.44 -4.41 4.78
CA GLN A 60 -3.13 -4.78 6.02
C GLN A 60 -4.61 -5.02 5.77
N TYR A 61 -5.11 -6.13 6.31
CA TYR A 61 -6.55 -6.42 6.43
C TYR A 61 -6.97 -6.24 7.89
N LEU A 62 -8.04 -5.49 8.12
CA LEU A 62 -8.58 -5.21 9.45
C LEU A 62 -10.06 -5.55 9.50
N THR A 63 -10.45 -6.36 10.48
CA THR A 63 -11.85 -6.63 10.78
C THR A 63 -12.32 -5.64 11.85
N ILE A 64 -13.35 -4.87 11.55
CA ILE A 64 -13.90 -3.85 12.45
C ILE A 64 -15.01 -4.50 13.28
N GLN A 65 -14.73 -4.68 14.58
CA GLN A 65 -15.66 -5.32 15.52
C GLN A 65 -16.56 -4.33 16.25
N SER A 66 -16.19 -3.05 16.29
CA SER A 66 -16.95 -1.99 16.95
C SER A 66 -16.81 -0.69 16.14
N GLN A 67 -17.94 -0.01 15.93
CA GLN A 67 -18.02 1.26 15.21
C GLN A 67 -18.20 2.40 16.22
N GLY A 68 -17.68 3.59 15.93
CA GLY A 68 -17.83 4.78 16.79
C GLY A 68 -16.55 5.33 17.42
N PHE A 69 -15.39 4.76 17.09
CA PHE A 69 -14.08 5.29 17.47
C PHE A 69 -13.20 5.45 16.24
N ASP A 70 -12.28 6.40 16.29
CA ASP A 70 -11.25 6.53 15.26
C ASP A 70 -10.33 5.31 15.32
N LEU A 71 -10.03 4.77 14.14
CA LEU A 71 -9.09 3.67 13.98
C LEU A 71 -7.72 4.25 13.66
N GLU A 72 -6.75 4.00 14.51
CA GLU A 72 -5.36 4.35 14.27
C GLU A 72 -4.51 3.07 14.16
N GLY A 73 -3.52 3.10 13.29
CA GLY A 73 -2.59 1.99 13.15
C GLY A 73 -1.30 2.39 12.47
N ARG A 74 -0.38 1.43 12.36
CA ARG A 74 0.94 1.61 11.78
C ARG A 74 1.26 0.44 10.88
N ILE A 75 1.72 0.72 9.67
CA ILE A 75 2.22 -0.25 8.71
C ILE A 75 3.75 -0.15 8.77
N GLN A 76 4.41 -1.21 9.24
CA GLN A 76 5.86 -1.29 9.31
C GLN A 76 6.37 -2.56 8.65
N GLY A 77 7.43 -2.46 7.86
CA GLY A 77 8.08 -3.64 7.29
C GLY A 77 9.04 -3.28 6.17
N THR A 78 9.45 -4.29 5.42
CA THR A 78 10.28 -4.13 4.23
C THR A 78 9.55 -4.72 3.02
N LEU A 79 9.38 -3.92 1.98
CA LEU A 79 8.80 -4.31 0.71
C LEU A 79 9.89 -4.41 -0.34
N ARG A 80 9.89 -5.48 -1.13
CA ARG A 80 10.75 -5.58 -2.31
C ARG A 80 9.96 -5.13 -3.54
N SER A 81 10.32 -3.98 -4.11
CA SER A 81 9.66 -3.37 -5.27
C SER A 81 10.67 -2.58 -6.11
N TYR A 82 10.32 -2.21 -7.33
CA TYR A 82 11.12 -1.28 -8.13
C TYR A 82 10.96 0.14 -7.58
N ASN A 83 12.00 0.99 -7.71
CA ASN A 83 12.00 2.30 -7.08
C ASN A 83 11.05 3.26 -7.78
N TYR A 84 9.87 3.49 -7.20
CA TYR A 84 8.92 4.45 -7.76
C TYR A 84 9.51 5.87 -7.82
N LYS A 85 10.47 6.23 -6.97
CA LYS A 85 11.07 7.57 -6.97
C LYS A 85 11.80 7.86 -8.29
N SER A 86 12.40 6.86 -8.92
CA SER A 86 13.01 7.00 -10.24
C SER A 86 11.96 7.39 -11.28
N LEU A 87 10.78 6.79 -11.25
CA LEU A 87 9.67 7.13 -12.15
C LEU A 87 9.17 8.56 -11.95
N TRP A 88 9.19 9.07 -10.72
CA TRP A 88 8.79 10.44 -10.42
C TRP A 88 9.84 11.44 -10.92
N GLN A 89 11.12 11.09 -10.84
CA GLN A 89 12.22 11.92 -11.33
C GLN A 89 12.16 12.13 -12.85
N VAL A 90 11.70 11.14 -13.63
CA VAL A 90 11.47 11.28 -15.09
C VAL A 90 10.62 12.52 -15.41
N TYR A 91 9.65 12.83 -14.56
CA TYR A 91 8.75 13.97 -14.73
C TYR A 91 9.00 15.13 -13.76
N ASN A 92 10.15 15.12 -13.08
CA ASN A 92 10.52 16.10 -12.06
C ASN A 92 9.43 16.30 -10.99
N LEU A 93 8.80 15.20 -10.56
CA LEU A 93 7.74 15.22 -9.56
C LEU A 93 8.31 15.00 -8.15
N PRO A 94 7.81 15.71 -7.12
CA PRO A 94 8.17 15.42 -5.73
C PRO A 94 7.77 13.99 -5.37
N SER A 95 8.63 13.23 -4.69
CA SER A 95 8.34 11.84 -4.30
C SER A 95 7.15 11.69 -3.35
N SER A 96 6.70 12.77 -2.72
CA SER A 96 5.47 12.83 -1.91
C SER A 96 4.19 12.95 -2.75
N SER A 97 4.30 13.14 -4.07
CA SER A 97 3.13 13.29 -4.95
C SER A 97 2.42 11.96 -5.16
N GLY A 98 1.10 11.99 -5.20
CA GLY A 98 0.29 10.80 -5.49
C GLY A 98 0.45 10.29 -6.93
N TRP A 99 0.16 9.00 -7.14
CA TRP A 99 0.24 8.35 -8.47
C TRP A 99 -0.56 9.07 -9.57
N LYS A 100 -1.69 9.73 -9.21
CA LYS A 100 -2.54 10.46 -10.16
C LYS A 100 -1.77 11.58 -10.86
N VAL A 101 -0.86 12.25 -10.13
CA VAL A 101 0.00 13.32 -10.69
C VAL A 101 0.97 12.73 -11.71
N TRP A 102 1.59 11.60 -11.37
CA TRP A 102 2.46 10.86 -12.29
C TRP A 102 1.71 10.41 -13.54
N ALA A 103 0.51 9.86 -13.40
CA ALA A 103 -0.30 9.39 -14.53
C ALA A 103 -0.71 10.52 -15.48
N LEU A 104 -0.92 11.74 -14.97
CA LEU A 104 -1.17 12.91 -15.80
C LEU A 104 0.07 13.34 -16.59
N SER A 105 1.26 13.27 -16.00
CA SER A 105 2.52 13.53 -16.71
C SER A 105 2.79 12.47 -17.77
N PHE A 106 2.60 11.20 -17.43
CA PHE A 106 2.73 10.08 -18.36
C PHE A 106 1.84 10.23 -19.60
N LYS A 107 0.58 10.63 -19.44
CA LYS A 107 -0.34 10.87 -20.57
C LYS A 107 0.09 12.02 -21.48
N LYS A 108 0.90 12.96 -20.99
CA LYS A 108 1.42 14.10 -21.77
C LYS A 108 2.77 13.77 -22.42
N ASP A 109 3.44 12.72 -21.97
CA ASP A 109 4.74 12.29 -22.49
C ASP A 109 4.56 11.43 -23.74
N THR A 110 4.81 12.04 -24.88
CA THR A 110 4.63 11.40 -26.19
C THR A 110 5.86 10.61 -26.66
N SER A 111 7.07 10.92 -26.19
CA SER A 111 8.28 10.20 -26.63
C SER A 111 8.64 9.05 -25.69
N GLN A 112 8.37 9.22 -24.40
CA GLN A 112 8.66 8.24 -23.34
C GLN A 112 10.12 7.80 -23.30
N SER A 113 11.05 8.50 -23.96
CA SER A 113 12.43 8.01 -24.13
C SER A 113 13.16 7.88 -22.79
N VAL A 114 13.06 8.90 -21.94
CA VAL A 114 13.64 8.90 -20.59
C VAL A 114 12.95 7.85 -19.71
N LEU A 115 11.64 7.65 -19.88
CA LEU A 115 10.89 6.64 -19.15
C LEU A 115 11.30 5.21 -19.55
N LYS A 116 11.55 4.96 -20.84
CA LYS A 116 12.04 3.66 -21.34
C LYS A 116 13.45 3.37 -20.82
N GLU A 117 14.34 4.36 -20.82
CA GLU A 117 15.69 4.23 -20.25
C GLU A 117 15.62 3.93 -18.74
N THR A 118 14.86 4.73 -17.99
CA THR A 118 14.61 4.50 -16.56
C THR A 118 14.04 3.10 -16.33
N PHE A 119 13.04 2.68 -17.11
CA PHE A 119 12.47 1.34 -17.03
C PHE A 119 13.52 0.27 -17.23
N ARG A 120 14.46 0.42 -18.17
CA ARG A 120 15.51 -0.60 -18.44
C ARG A 120 16.51 -0.69 -17.28
N GLU A 121 16.94 0.45 -16.75
CA GLU A 121 17.96 0.53 -15.71
C GLU A 121 17.45 0.13 -14.32
N GLU A 122 16.15 0.23 -14.09
CA GLU A 122 15.56 0.07 -12.77
C GLU A 122 15.78 -1.32 -12.15
N GLN A 123 16.13 -1.36 -10.87
CA GLN A 123 16.40 -2.60 -10.14
C GLN A 123 15.45 -2.76 -8.96
N LEU A 124 15.22 -4.01 -8.55
CA LEU A 124 14.47 -4.27 -7.33
C LEU A 124 15.25 -3.75 -6.12
N ILE A 125 14.59 -2.93 -5.32
CA ILE A 125 15.13 -2.41 -4.06
C ILE A 125 14.31 -2.93 -2.88
N ASN A 126 14.91 -2.88 -1.70
CA ASN A 126 14.20 -3.06 -0.44
C ASN A 126 13.77 -1.68 0.06
N VAL A 127 12.46 -1.44 0.07
CA VAL A 127 11.83 -0.23 0.59
C VAL A 127 11.39 -0.51 2.02
N ASN A 128 11.97 0.22 2.98
CA ASN A 128 11.46 0.19 4.34
C ASN A 128 10.20 1.05 4.41
N ILE A 129 9.14 0.47 4.95
CA ILE A 129 7.84 1.10 5.13
C ILE A 129 7.68 1.35 6.61
N ASP A 130 7.37 2.59 6.96
CA ASP A 130 6.99 2.99 8.30
C ASP A 130 5.99 4.13 8.22
N ILE A 131 4.71 3.79 8.24
CA ILE A 131 3.62 4.73 7.98
C ILE A 131 2.54 4.57 9.03
N ARG A 132 2.11 5.68 9.62
CA ARG A 132 0.90 5.76 10.44
C ARG A 132 -0.31 5.99 9.56
N PHE A 133 -1.42 5.37 9.90
CA PHE A 133 -2.71 5.69 9.30
C PHE A 133 -3.76 5.99 10.38
N ARG A 134 -4.71 6.84 10.03
CA ARG A 134 -5.90 7.12 10.84
C ARG A 134 -7.15 7.11 9.96
N VAL A 135 -8.20 6.46 10.43
CA VAL A 135 -9.52 6.44 9.80
C VAL A 135 -10.54 6.95 10.80
N SER A 136 -11.26 8.01 10.43
CA SER A 136 -12.26 8.59 11.31
C SER A 136 -13.44 7.64 11.54
N ALA A 137 -14.02 7.67 12.74
CA ALA A 137 -15.21 6.88 13.08
C ALA A 137 -16.37 7.10 12.09
N ALA A 138 -16.52 8.33 11.59
CA ALA A 138 -17.55 8.71 10.63
C ALA A 138 -17.39 7.98 9.28
N ALA A 139 -16.15 7.70 8.87
CA ALA A 139 -15.83 6.97 7.63
C ALA A 139 -16.02 5.44 7.77
N LEU A 140 -16.13 4.92 8.99
CA LEU A 140 -16.26 3.49 9.28
C LEU A 140 -17.71 3.00 9.40
N HIS A 141 -18.70 3.88 9.22
CA HIS A 141 -20.10 3.51 9.37
C HIS A 141 -20.50 2.43 8.35
N GLY A 142 -20.89 1.26 8.84
CA GLY A 142 -21.23 0.10 7.98
C GLY A 142 -20.02 -0.63 7.38
N VAL A 143 -18.79 -0.24 7.73
CA VAL A 143 -17.57 -0.97 7.35
C VAL A 143 -17.35 -2.12 8.33
N SER A 144 -17.19 -3.33 7.80
CA SER A 144 -16.88 -4.54 8.57
C SER A 144 -15.46 -5.03 8.32
N THR A 145 -14.93 -4.78 7.12
CA THR A 145 -13.57 -5.12 6.73
C THR A 145 -12.94 -3.93 6.04
N LEU A 146 -11.72 -3.59 6.43
CA LEU A 146 -10.93 -2.54 5.83
C LEU A 146 -9.62 -3.12 5.27
N ARG A 147 -9.33 -2.79 4.01
CA ARG A 147 -8.09 -3.13 3.31
C ARG A 147 -7.27 -1.87 3.17
N ILE A 148 -6.11 -1.81 3.81
CA ILE A 148 -5.23 -0.65 3.79
C ILE A 148 -3.98 -1.00 3.00
N GLY A 149 -3.51 -0.08 2.17
CA GLY A 149 -2.31 -0.29 1.38
C GLY A 149 -1.91 0.87 0.51
N PHE A 150 -1.11 0.58 -0.50
CA PHE A 150 -0.52 1.58 -1.40
C PHE A 150 -0.85 1.27 -2.84
N GLU A 151 -0.97 2.33 -3.64
CA GLU A 151 -1.15 2.21 -5.08
C GLU A 151 0.14 1.69 -5.74
N THR A 152 -0.02 0.86 -6.76
CA THR A 152 1.06 0.23 -7.52
C THR A 152 0.89 0.55 -8.99
N LEU A 153 1.98 1.01 -9.61
CA LEU A 153 2.07 1.21 -11.05
C LEU A 153 2.82 0.03 -11.66
N ARG A 154 2.19 -0.65 -12.62
CA ARG A 154 2.87 -1.65 -13.44
C ARG A 154 3.22 -1.01 -14.77
N LEU A 155 4.49 -1.05 -15.14
CA LEU A 155 4.94 -0.65 -16.46
C LEU A 155 5.27 -1.89 -17.29
N GLU A 156 4.92 -1.88 -18.56
CA GLU A 156 5.21 -2.93 -19.52
C GLU A 156 5.92 -2.35 -20.75
N LEU A 157 7.09 -2.90 -21.07
CA LEU A 157 7.88 -2.55 -22.25
C LEU A 157 8.47 -3.84 -22.83
N ASP A 158 8.26 -4.06 -24.13
CA ASP A 158 8.81 -5.22 -24.86
C ASP A 158 8.51 -6.58 -24.19
N GLY A 159 7.32 -6.70 -23.58
CA GLY A 159 6.89 -7.91 -22.85
C GLY A 159 7.49 -8.08 -21.45
N MET A 160 8.38 -7.19 -21.02
CA MET A 160 8.87 -7.12 -19.63
C MET A 160 7.92 -6.27 -18.79
N THR A 161 7.60 -6.74 -17.58
CA THR A 161 6.78 -5.98 -16.62
C THR A 161 7.58 -5.62 -15.37
N LYS A 162 7.38 -4.41 -14.85
CA LYS A 162 7.95 -3.94 -13.58
C LYS A 162 6.87 -3.28 -12.73
N ASP A 163 6.77 -3.71 -11.47
CA ASP A 163 5.78 -3.24 -10.49
C ASP A 163 6.42 -2.28 -9.49
N PHE A 164 5.91 -1.05 -9.48
CA PHE A 164 6.38 0.06 -8.65
C PHE A 164 5.30 0.39 -7.63
N THR A 165 5.50 -0.05 -6.39
CA THR A 165 4.60 0.32 -5.29
C THR A 165 4.98 1.72 -4.82
N VAL A 166 3.99 2.62 -4.81
CA VAL A 166 4.16 4.02 -4.46
C VAL A 166 3.97 4.17 -2.96
N VAL A 167 5.03 3.86 -2.22
CA VAL A 167 5.03 3.96 -0.76
C VAL A 167 5.24 5.42 -0.35
N ASN A 168 4.16 6.20 -0.42
CA ASN A 168 4.07 7.54 0.16
C ASN A 168 2.65 7.79 0.71
N GLY A 169 2.51 8.77 1.60
CA GLY A 169 1.20 9.08 2.20
C GLY A 169 0.13 9.45 1.17
N ALA A 170 0.50 10.16 0.09
CA ALA A 170 -0.43 10.60 -0.95
C ALA A 170 -0.94 9.49 -1.90
N SER A 171 -0.34 8.31 -1.83
CA SER A 171 -0.74 7.11 -2.59
C SER A 171 -1.13 5.96 -1.67
N GLY A 172 -1.31 6.24 -0.38
CA GLY A 172 -2.00 5.33 0.51
C GLY A 172 -3.50 5.41 0.28
N SER A 173 -4.17 4.26 0.27
CA SER A 173 -5.63 4.18 0.14
C SER A 173 -6.18 3.10 1.09
N ALA A 174 -7.47 3.23 1.44
CA ALA A 174 -8.19 2.21 2.18
C ALA A 174 -9.51 1.85 1.48
N TRP A 175 -9.88 0.57 1.49
CA TRP A 175 -11.04 0.04 0.79
C TRP A 175 -11.88 -0.85 1.69
N ASP A 176 -13.21 -0.67 1.67
CA ASP A 176 -14.14 -1.49 2.45
C ASP A 176 -14.40 -2.87 1.79
N GLN A 177 -15.28 -3.66 2.43
CA GLN A 177 -15.73 -4.97 1.94
C GLN A 177 -16.52 -4.93 0.62
N ASN A 178 -17.06 -3.76 0.26
CA ASN A 178 -17.84 -3.54 -0.96
C ASN A 178 -16.99 -2.90 -2.08
N ASN A 179 -15.69 -2.74 -1.85
CA ASN A 179 -14.76 -2.07 -2.76
C ASN A 179 -15.07 -0.58 -2.98
N ASN A 180 -15.59 0.09 -1.94
CA ASN A 180 -15.63 1.54 -1.85
C ASN A 180 -14.37 2.06 -1.17
N GLU A 181 -13.86 3.18 -1.65
CA GLU A 181 -12.76 3.90 -1.02
C GLU A 181 -13.22 4.51 0.31
N VAL A 182 -12.44 4.28 1.35
CA VAL A 182 -12.67 4.81 2.71
C VAL A 182 -11.61 5.88 2.96
N PRO A 183 -12.01 7.13 3.30
CA PRO A 183 -11.06 8.18 3.64
C PRO A 183 -10.13 7.77 4.78
N VAL A 184 -8.85 7.91 4.54
CA VAL A 184 -7.78 7.54 5.48
C VAL A 184 -6.67 8.59 5.39
N ASP A 185 -6.18 9.01 6.54
CA ASP A 185 -5.05 9.91 6.64
C ASP A 185 -3.79 9.07 6.82
N PHE A 186 -2.79 9.26 5.96
CA PHE A 186 -1.49 8.62 6.08
C PHE A 186 -0.40 9.64 6.42
N GLU A 187 0.46 9.27 7.36
CA GLU A 187 1.61 10.07 7.80
C GLU A 187 2.86 9.20 7.81
N GLU A 188 3.90 9.64 7.10
CA GLU A 188 5.23 9.01 7.12
C GLU A 188 5.93 9.33 8.46
N ILE A 189 6.59 8.33 9.05
CA ILE A 189 7.30 8.46 10.34
C ILE A 189 8.82 8.56 10.13
#